data_AF-V8CB01-F1
#
_entry.id   AF-V8CB01-F1
#
_cell.length_a   1.000
_cell.length_b   1.000
_cell.length_c   1.000
_cell.angle_alpha   90.00
_cell.angle_beta   90.00
_cell.angle_gamma   90.00
#
_symmetry.space_group_name_H-M   'P 1'
#
loop_
_entity.id
_entity.type
_entity.pdbx_description
1 polymer ?
#
loop_
_entity_poly.entity_id
_entity_poly.type
_entity_poly.pdbx_seq_one_letter_code
_entity_poly.pdbx_strand_id
1 'polypeptide(L)'
;EHTHSYGSDWKYDADNHWHECSCGDKADKAAHDFKWVVDKEATATQKGSKHEECKVCGYKKAAVEILATGSTTKPTDPTQTNSNTGAEGPKTGDNSNMIFWIALLFISGGAVIGITVYSKKKKENAE
;
A
#
# COMPACT_ATOMS: atom_id res chain seq x y z
N GLU A 1 49.30 -6.02 -4.47
CA GLU A 1 48.19 -5.08 -4.21
C GLU A 1 47.26 -5.06 -5.41
N HIS A 2 45.96 -4.86 -5.21
CA HIS A 2 45.00 -4.68 -6.30
C HIS A 2 44.12 -3.47 -6.01
N THR A 3 43.62 -2.82 -7.06
CA THR A 3 42.71 -1.68 -6.92
C THR A 3 41.29 -2.18 -6.68
N HIS A 4 40.66 -1.69 -5.61
CA HIS A 4 39.24 -1.97 -5.36
C HIS A 4 38.36 -1.09 -6.25
N SER A 5 37.50 -1.74 -7.02
CA SER A 5 36.41 -1.08 -7.75
C SER A 5 35.10 -1.62 -7.22
N TYR A 6 34.27 -0.75 -6.66
CA TYR A 6 32.96 -1.08 -6.12
C TYR A 6 31.89 -0.66 -7.13
N GLY A 7 30.96 -1.56 -7.42
CA GLY A 7 29.79 -1.24 -8.23
C GLY A 7 28.83 -0.29 -7.51
N SER A 8 27.93 0.38 -8.25
CA SER A 8 26.87 1.23 -7.70
C SER A 8 25.69 0.44 -7.11
N ASP A 9 25.62 -0.86 -7.41
CA ASP A 9 24.54 -1.72 -6.95
C ASP A 9 24.79 -2.16 -5.51
N TRP A 10 23.79 -1.93 -4.65
CA TRP A 10 23.82 -2.43 -3.28
C TRP A 10 23.62 -3.95 -3.25
N LYS A 11 24.50 -4.62 -2.51
CA LYS A 11 24.26 -5.98 -2.00
C LYS A 11 23.55 -5.91 -0.67
N TYR A 12 22.81 -6.96 -0.33
CA TYR A 12 22.10 -7.05 0.94
C TYR A 12 21.96 -8.49 1.42
N ASP A 13 21.82 -8.62 2.73
CA ASP A 13 21.33 -9.82 3.42
C ASP A 13 20.14 -9.44 4.33
N ALA A 14 19.75 -10.31 5.25
CA ALA A 14 18.63 -10.05 6.17
C ALA A 14 18.90 -8.87 7.13
N ASP A 15 20.17 -8.59 7.44
CA ASP A 15 20.58 -7.69 8.51
C ASP A 15 21.23 -6.39 7.99
N ASN A 16 21.93 -6.45 6.85
CA ASN A 16 22.78 -5.38 6.34
C ASN A 16 22.71 -5.20 4.82
N HIS A 17 23.23 -4.06 4.35
CA HIS A 17 23.60 -3.81 2.97
C HIS A 17 25.05 -3.34 2.85
N TRP A 18 25.68 -3.57 1.70
CA TRP A 18 27.07 -3.20 1.41
C TRP A 18 27.32 -3.07 -0.10
N HIS A 19 28.41 -2.40 -0.49
CA HIS A 19 28.98 -2.51 -1.83
C HIS A 19 30.06 -3.59 -1.84
N GLU A 20 30.06 -4.42 -2.89
CA GLU A 20 30.99 -5.56 -3.00
C GLU A 20 31.94 -5.38 -4.17
N CYS A 21 33.23 -5.56 -3.90
CA CYS A 21 34.25 -5.63 -4.93
C CYS A 21 34.29 -7.05 -5.53
N SER A 22 34.76 -7.19 -6.77
CA SER A 22 34.91 -8.51 -7.43
C SER A 22 35.83 -9.48 -6.68
N CYS A 23 36.68 -8.99 -5.79
CA CYS A 23 37.52 -9.79 -4.90
C CYS A 23 36.82 -10.27 -3.62
N GLY A 24 35.57 -9.85 -3.38
CA GLY A 24 34.78 -10.18 -2.19
C GLY A 24 34.93 -9.20 -1.02
N ASP A 25 35.74 -8.14 -1.17
CA ASP A 25 35.81 -7.07 -0.16
C ASP A 25 34.48 -6.30 -0.08
N LYS A 26 34.10 -5.87 1.13
CA LYS A 26 32.82 -5.23 1.41
C LYS A 26 33.05 -3.82 1.97
N ALA A 27 32.56 -2.82 1.24
CA ALA A 27 32.55 -1.43 1.65
C ALA A 27 31.15 -0.97 2.05
N ASP A 28 31.08 0.15 2.77
CA ASP A 28 29.82 0.81 3.18
C ASP A 28 28.81 -0.12 3.87
N LYS A 29 29.32 -1.12 4.60
CA LYS A 29 28.45 -2.07 5.30
C LYS A 29 27.68 -1.34 6.40
N ALA A 30 26.36 -1.35 6.29
CA ALA A 30 25.47 -0.77 7.27
C ALA A 30 24.22 -1.64 7.49
N ALA A 31 23.64 -1.55 8.68
CA ALA A 31 22.35 -2.16 8.97
C ALA A 31 21.25 -1.50 8.14
N HIS A 32 20.17 -2.23 7.86
CA HIS A 32 19.04 -1.69 7.11
C HIS A 32 18.32 -0.55 7.86
N ASP A 33 17.98 0.50 7.11
CA ASP A 33 17.13 1.59 7.58
C ASP A 33 15.76 1.48 6.89
N PHE A 34 14.82 0.83 7.58
CA PHE A 34 13.51 0.46 7.04
C PHE A 34 12.48 1.58 7.12
N LYS A 35 11.58 1.62 6.14
CA LYS A 35 10.32 2.37 6.16
C LYS A 35 9.15 1.43 5.90
N TRP A 36 7.98 1.73 6.46
CA TRP A 36 6.75 1.04 6.10
C TRP A 36 6.18 1.61 4.80
N VAL A 37 5.84 0.73 3.87
CA VAL A 37 5.16 1.04 2.61
C VAL A 37 3.84 0.29 2.57
N VAL A 38 2.74 1.00 2.36
CA VAL A 38 1.42 0.38 2.18
C VAL A 38 1.29 -0.10 0.75
N ASP A 39 1.12 -1.42 0.58
CA ASP A 39 0.93 -2.05 -0.73
C ASP A 39 -0.55 -2.00 -1.15
N LYS A 40 -1.42 -2.20 -0.16
CA LYS A 40 -2.87 -2.18 -0.33
C LYS A 40 -3.49 -1.54 0.89
N GLU A 41 -4.23 -0.46 0.68
CA GLU A 41 -4.99 0.19 1.74
C GLU A 41 -6.03 -0.76 2.32
N ALA A 42 -6.11 -0.83 3.65
CA ALA A 42 -7.21 -1.50 4.32
C ALA A 42 -8.47 -0.65 4.21
N THR A 43 -9.60 -1.29 3.92
CA THR A 43 -10.91 -0.65 3.91
C THR A 43 -11.74 -1.16 5.08
N ALA A 44 -12.96 -0.64 5.25
CA ALA A 44 -13.86 -1.09 6.31
C ALA A 44 -14.15 -2.61 6.22
N THR A 45 -14.13 -3.20 5.02
CA THR A 45 -14.51 -4.59 4.78
C THR A 45 -13.38 -5.45 4.21
N GLN A 46 -12.30 -4.84 3.71
CA GLN A 46 -11.20 -5.55 3.07
C GLN A 46 -9.90 -5.32 3.83
N LYS A 47 -9.18 -6.42 4.06
CA LYS A 47 -7.81 -6.39 4.56
C LYS A 47 -6.90 -5.67 3.55
N GLY A 48 -6.01 -4.85 4.09
CA GLY A 48 -4.88 -4.25 3.39
C GLY A 48 -3.60 -5.03 3.61
N SER A 49 -2.49 -4.49 3.12
CA SER A 49 -1.15 -5.03 3.37
C SER A 49 -0.10 -3.93 3.30
N LYS A 50 0.97 -4.11 4.07
CA LYS A 50 2.15 -3.25 4.07
C LYS A 50 3.42 -4.06 4.24
N HIS A 51 4.55 -3.57 3.76
CA HIS A 51 5.86 -4.18 4.01
C HIS A 51 6.86 -3.15 4.51
N GLU A 52 7.96 -3.64 5.08
CA GLU A 52 9.13 -2.82 5.36
C GLU A 52 10.10 -2.87 4.19
N GLU A 53 10.54 -1.72 3.72
CA GLU A 53 11.53 -1.56 2.64
C GLU A 53 12.71 -0.73 3.14
N CYS A 54 13.93 -1.19 2.88
CA CYS A 54 15.14 -0.43 3.19
C CYS A 54 15.23 0.79 2.27
N LYS A 55 15.35 1.98 2.86
CA LYS A 55 15.44 3.26 2.15
C LYS A 55 16.69 3.40 1.28
N VAL A 56 17.73 2.61 1.56
CA VAL A 56 19.04 2.70 0.91
C VAL A 56 19.15 1.70 -0.24
N CYS A 57 18.99 0.41 0.06
CA CYS A 57 19.23 -0.67 -0.91
C CYS A 57 17.95 -1.27 -1.52
N GLY A 58 16.77 -0.88 -1.05
CA GLY A 58 15.49 -1.40 -1.54
C GLY A 58 15.17 -2.85 -1.11
N TYR A 59 15.93 -3.43 -0.17
CA TYR A 59 15.59 -4.74 0.41
C TYR A 59 14.20 -4.70 1.06
N LYS A 60 13.34 -5.66 0.71
CA LYS A 60 11.94 -5.74 1.18
C LYS A 60 11.76 -6.95 2.08
N LYS A 61 11.12 -6.73 3.22
CA LYS A 61 10.64 -7.81 4.07
C LYS A 61 9.32 -8.37 3.56
N ALA A 62 8.90 -9.49 4.14
CA ALA A 62 7.58 -10.06 3.88
C ALA A 62 6.48 -9.05 4.20
N ALA A 63 5.46 -9.00 3.35
CA ALA A 63 4.29 -8.17 3.59
C ALA A 63 3.49 -8.69 4.78
N VAL A 64 3.04 -7.76 5.61
CA VAL A 64 2.18 -7.98 6.76
C VAL A 64 0.78 -7.47 6.42
N GLU A 65 -0.23 -8.25 6.79
CA GLU A 65 -1.63 -7.90 6.57
C GLU A 65 -2.09 -6.78 7.53
N ILE A 66 -2.83 -5.81 7.00
CA ILE A 66 -3.52 -4.78 7.79
C ILE A 66 -4.98 -5.20 7.88
N LEU A 67 -5.49 -5.35 9.10
CA LEU A 67 -6.89 -5.71 9.32
C LEU A 67 -7.83 -4.61 8.83
N ALA A 68 -9.02 -5.03 8.38
CA ALA A 68 -10.07 -4.10 7.98
C ALA A 68 -10.51 -3.23 9.17
N THR A 69 -10.61 -1.92 8.98
CA THR A 69 -10.91 -0.93 10.03
C THR A 69 -12.36 -0.95 10.50
N GLY A 70 -13.25 -1.65 9.77
CA GLY A 70 -14.69 -1.68 10.03
C GLY A 70 -15.22 -2.99 10.61
N SER A 71 -14.37 -3.91 11.07
CA SER A 71 -14.84 -4.99 11.92
C SER A 71 -15.10 -4.44 13.32
N THR A 72 -16.36 -4.07 13.59
CA THR A 72 -16.93 -4.27 14.92
C THR A 72 -16.94 -5.79 15.17
N THR A 73 -15.78 -6.35 15.49
CA THR A 73 -15.78 -7.55 16.31
C THR A 73 -16.29 -7.09 17.66
N LYS A 74 -17.57 -7.37 17.91
CA LYS A 74 -18.00 -7.94 19.19
C LYS A 74 -16.78 -8.65 19.81
N PRO A 75 -16.38 -8.35 21.05
CA PRO A 75 -15.24 -9.04 21.66
C PRO A 75 -15.44 -10.54 21.49
N THR A 76 -14.53 -11.19 20.77
CA THR A 76 -14.31 -12.62 20.97
C THR A 76 -13.64 -12.71 22.32
N ASP A 77 -14.48 -12.69 23.34
CA ASP A 77 -14.12 -13.07 24.70
C ASP A 77 -13.60 -14.52 24.67
N PRO A 78 -12.46 -14.83 25.31
CA PRO A 78 -12.17 -16.20 25.65
C PRO A 78 -13.27 -16.71 26.60
N THR A 79 -13.99 -17.75 26.17
CA THR A 79 -14.66 -18.74 27.05
C THR A 79 -16.13 -18.49 27.41
N GLN A 80 -16.99 -19.30 26.79
CA GLN A 80 -18.19 -19.99 27.31
C GLN A 80 -19.35 -19.23 28.03
N THR A 81 -20.56 -19.57 27.54
CA THR A 81 -21.83 -19.81 28.26
C THR A 81 -22.87 -18.67 28.37
N ASN A 82 -23.90 -18.82 27.52
CA ASN A 82 -25.34 -18.58 27.68
C ASN A 82 -25.85 -17.67 28.81
N SER A 83 -26.63 -16.63 28.48
CA SER A 83 -28.03 -16.42 28.98
C SER A 83 -28.68 -15.14 28.44
N ASN A 84 -30.02 -15.19 28.41
CA ASN A 84 -31.00 -14.33 27.76
C ASN A 84 -31.15 -12.88 28.27
N THR A 85 -31.87 -12.08 27.48
CA THR A 85 -32.78 -10.95 27.82
C THR A 85 -32.32 -9.57 27.36
N GLY A 86 -33.23 -8.87 26.66
CA GLY A 86 -32.93 -7.70 25.84
C GLY A 86 -33.14 -6.33 26.47
N ALA A 87 -32.90 -5.30 25.65
CA ALA A 87 -33.38 -3.94 25.81
C ALA A 87 -33.18 -3.19 24.48
N GLU A 88 -34.20 -2.44 24.08
CA GLU A 88 -34.27 -1.60 22.90
C GLU A 88 -33.33 -0.39 23.01
N GLY A 89 -32.62 -0.05 21.92
CA GLY A 89 -31.83 1.19 21.79
C GLY A 89 -32.09 1.82 20.41
N PRO A 90 -32.14 3.16 20.28
CA PRO A 90 -32.77 3.82 19.15
C PRO A 90 -31.92 3.72 17.88
N LYS A 91 -32.60 3.49 16.76
CA LYS A 91 -32.02 3.63 15.42
C LYS A 91 -32.13 5.09 14.98
N THR A 92 -30.99 5.72 14.68
CA THR A 92 -30.87 6.93 13.86
C THR A 92 -29.53 6.79 13.14
N GLY A 93 -29.48 6.72 11.81
CA GLY A 93 -29.73 7.86 10.91
C GLY A 93 -28.55 8.83 11.08
N ASP A 94 -27.68 9.14 10.11
CA ASP A 94 -27.99 9.45 8.72
C ASP A 94 -26.75 9.42 7.80
N ASN A 95 -27.03 9.19 6.51
CA ASN A 95 -26.12 9.08 5.38
C ASN A 95 -25.61 10.44 4.88
N SER A 96 -24.82 11.16 5.68
CA SER A 96 -24.32 12.49 5.29
C SER A 96 -22.80 12.54 5.35
N ASN A 97 -22.16 12.32 4.19
CA ASN A 97 -20.85 12.85 3.73
C ASN A 97 -20.21 12.03 2.58
N MET A 98 -20.75 10.87 2.18
CA MET A 98 -20.15 10.08 1.07
C MET A 98 -20.38 10.72 -0.31
N ILE A 99 -21.40 11.57 -0.47
CA ILE A 99 -21.64 12.34 -1.71
C ILE A 99 -20.53 13.38 -1.95
N PHE A 100 -19.98 13.98 -0.89
CA PHE A 100 -18.88 14.94 -1.01
C PHE A 100 -17.58 14.28 -1.49
N TRP A 101 -17.32 13.04 -1.05
CA TRP A 101 -16.16 12.26 -1.51
C TRP A 101 -16.33 11.73 -2.95
N ILE A 102 -17.54 11.34 -3.35
CA ILE A 102 -17.81 10.86 -4.72
C ILE A 102 -17.77 12.01 -5.74
N ALA A 103 -18.30 13.19 -5.42
CA ALA A 103 -18.25 14.35 -6.31
C ALA A 103 -16.81 14.84 -6.55
N LEU A 104 -15.93 14.74 -5.54
CA LEU A 104 -14.51 15.11 -5.66
C LEU A 104 -13.76 14.22 -6.66
N LEU A 105 -14.15 12.95 -6.79
CA LEU A 105 -13.47 11.98 -7.67
C LEU A 105 -13.81 12.13 -9.16
N PHE A 106 -14.89 12.81 -9.53
CA PHE A 106 -15.26 12.99 -10.94
C PHE A 106 -14.67 14.26 -11.60
N ILE A 107 -14.16 15.21 -10.81
CA ILE A 107 -13.62 16.48 -11.35
C ILE A 107 -12.21 16.30 -11.94
N SER A 108 -11.45 15.27 -11.56
CA SER A 108 -10.06 15.06 -12.05
C SER A 108 -9.92 14.12 -13.26
N GLY A 109 -10.97 13.39 -13.67
CA GLY A 109 -10.84 12.31 -14.67
C GLY A 109 -11.61 12.50 -15.99
N GLY A 110 -12.52 13.47 -16.10
CA GLY A 110 -13.47 13.54 -17.22
C GLY A 110 -12.94 14.11 -18.55
N ALA A 111 -11.81 14.81 -18.57
CA ALA A 111 -11.43 15.63 -19.73
C ALA A 111 -10.59 14.91 -20.81
N VAL A 112 -9.93 13.78 -20.50
CA VAL A 112 -8.90 13.23 -21.40
C VAL A 112 -9.47 12.23 -22.43
N ILE A 113 -10.59 11.56 -22.15
CA ILE A 113 -11.12 10.49 -23.02
C ILE A 113 -11.85 11.06 -24.26
N GLY A 114 -12.38 12.29 -24.20
CA GLY A 114 -13.12 12.89 -25.33
C GLY A 114 -12.24 13.27 -26.53
N ILE A 115 -10.97 13.65 -26.31
CA ILE A 115 -10.12 14.24 -27.36
C ILE A 115 -9.62 13.16 -28.35
N THR A 116 -9.31 11.95 -27.88
CA THR A 116 -8.81 10.87 -28.76
C THR A 116 -9.89 10.30 -29.67
N VAL A 117 -11.16 10.24 -29.23
CA VAL A 117 -12.26 9.74 -30.07
C VAL A 117 -12.69 10.78 -31.11
N TYR A 118 -12.77 12.07 -30.73
CA TYR A 118 -13.15 13.13 -31.69
C TYR A 118 -12.09 13.32 -32.79
N SER A 119 -10.81 13.24 -32.45
CA SER A 119 -9.72 13.39 -33.44
C SER A 119 -9.66 12.23 -34.45
N LYS A 120 -10.02 11.00 -34.05
CA LYS A 120 -10.17 9.87 -34.99
C LYS A 120 -11.38 10.03 -35.91
N LYS A 121 -12.55 10.44 -35.39
CA LYS A 121 -13.76 10.56 -36.21
C LYS A 121 -13.68 11.67 -37.27
N LYS A 122 -12.89 12.72 -37.04
CA LYS A 122 -12.68 13.78 -38.04
C LYS A 122 -11.78 13.35 -39.21
N LYS A 123 -10.91 12.34 -39.03
CA LYS A 123 -10.02 11.87 -40.12
C LYS A 123 -10.72 10.95 -41.13
N GLU A 124 -11.83 10.32 -40.76
CA GLU A 124 -12.51 9.36 -41.65
C GLU A 124 -13.67 9.97 -42.46
N ASN A 125 -13.93 11.27 -42.34
CA ASN A 125 -14.98 11.97 -43.10
C ASN A 125 -14.43 13.09 -44.01
N ALA A 126 -13.13 13.04 -44.30
CA ALA A 126 -12.45 13.99 -45.18
C ALA A 126 -11.41 13.26 -46.06
N GLU A 127 -11.85 12.22 -46.76
CA GLU A 127 -11.33 11.81 -48.09
C GLU A 127 -12.37 10.94 -48.79
#